data_AF-A0A7V8Z7S0-F1
#
_entry.id   AF-A0A7V8Z7S0-F1
#
_cell.length_a   1.000
_cell.length_b   1.000
_cell.length_c   1.000
_cell.angle_alpha   90.00
_cell.angle_beta   90.00
_cell.angle_gamma   90.00
#
_symmetry.space_group_name_H-M   'P 1'
#
loop_
_entity.id
_entity.type
_entity.pdbx_description
1 polymer ?
#
loop_
_entity_poly.entity_id
_entity_poly.type
_entity_poly.pdbx_seq_one_letter_code
_entity_poly.pdbx_strand_id
1 'polypeptide(L)' 'MHLRLIWVGRTRSEPLRVLVEDYLKRLARFGRCEITELREATNGGDRKAILETEGKRIIEALRPDSFVVLLER' A
#
# COMPACT_ATOMS: atom_id res chain seq x y z
N MET A 1 5.07 10.07 15.07
CA MET A 1 5.24 8.82 14.29
C MET A 1 4.80 9.03 12.85
N HIS A 2 5.35 8.30 11.90
CA HIS A 2 4.98 8.33 10.48
C HIS A 2 4.52 6.93 10.06
N LEU A 3 3.24 6.79 9.74
CA LEU A 3 2.65 5.54 9.27
C LEU A 3 2.47 5.62 7.76
N ARG A 4 3.01 4.63 7.04
CA ARG A 4 2.82 4.51 5.59
C ARG A 4 2.19 3.16 5.29
N LEU A 5 1.02 3.20 4.65
CA LEU A 5 0.31 2.03 4.15
C LEU A 5 0.66 1.88 2.66
N ILE A 6 1.18 0.71 2.29
CA ILE A 6 1.52 0.39 0.90
C ILE A 6 0.72 -0.85 0.53
N TRP A 7 -0.06 -0.78 -0.54
CA TRP A 7 -0.74 -1.95 -1.08
C TRP A 7 -0.75 -1.92 -2.60
N VAL A 8 -0.91 -3.10 -3.19
CA VAL A 8 -1.01 -3.28 -4.63
C VAL A 8 -2.47 -3.17 -5.05
N GLY A 9 -2.71 -2.47 -6.15
CA GLY A 9 -4.05 -2.21 -6.68
C GLY A 9 -4.60 -0.86 -6.23
N ARG A 10 -5.53 -0.32 -7.04
CA ARG A 10 -6.24 0.92 -6.69
C ARG A 10 -7.55 0.61 -5.98
N THR A 11 -7.89 1.42 -4.99
CA THR A 11 -9.21 1.38 -4.35
C THR A 11 -10.27 1.93 -5.31
N ARG A 12 -10.90 1.05 -6.10
CA ARG A 12 -11.90 1.46 -7.12
C ARG A 12 -13.29 1.74 -6.55
N SER A 13 -13.57 1.31 -5.33
CA SER A 13 -14.86 1.47 -4.68
C SER A 13 -14.92 2.80 -3.92
N GLU A 14 -15.83 3.69 -4.33
CA GLU A 14 -16.03 5.00 -3.69
C GLU A 14 -16.36 4.88 -2.18
N PRO A 15 -17.26 3.98 -1.73
CA PRO A 15 -17.51 3.79 -0.29
C PRO A 15 -16.25 3.40 0.50
N LEU A 16 -15.39 2.55 -0.07
CA LEU A 16 -14.15 2.14 0.60
C LEU A 16 -13.16 3.30 0.68
N ARG A 17 -13.07 4.11 -0.37
CA ARG A 17 -12.22 5.30 -0.38
C ARG A 17 -12.64 6.30 0.69
N VAL A 18 -13.94 6.59 0.79
CA VAL A 18 -14.48 7.49 1.83
C VAL A 18 -14.17 6.96 3.22
N LEU A 19 -14.34 5.65 3.44
CA LEU A 19 -14.02 5.02 4.72
C LEU A 19 -12.55 5.18 5.09
N VAL A 20 -11.65 4.89 4.14
CA VAL A 20 -10.20 5.04 4.32
C VAL A 20 -9.84 6.48 4.66
N GLU A 21 -10.38 7.46 3.93
CA GLU A 21 -10.13 8.87 4.19
C GLU A 21 -10.64 9.33 5.58
N ASP A 22 -11.78 8.83 6.05
CA ASP A 22 -12.30 9.13 7.40
C ASP A 22 -11.35 8.61 8.49
N TYR A 23 -10.89 7.36 8.36
CA TYR A 23 -9.94 6.78 9.33
C TYR A 23 -8.58 7.48 9.30
N LEU A 24 -8.08 7.85 8.12
CA LEU A 24 -6.85 8.62 8.00
C LEU A 24 -6.94 9.97 8.74
N LYS A 25 -8.07 10.69 8.61
CA LYS A 25 -8.27 11.96 9.34
C LYS A 25 -8.25 11.76 10.85
N ARG A 26 -8.82 10.67 11.35
CA ARG A 26 -8.78 10.32 12.78
C ARG A 26 -7.36 10.00 13.24
N LEU A 27 -6.61 9.24 12.44
CA LEU A 27 -5.23 8.85 12.73
C LEU A 27 -4.24 10.01 12.62
N ALA A 28 -4.53 11.02 11.81
CA ALA A 28 -3.70 12.22 11.65
C ALA A 28 -3.41 12.95 12.98
N ARG A 29 -4.27 12.78 13.98
CA ARG A 29 -4.08 13.32 15.34
C ARG A 29 -2.90 12.70 16.09
N PHE A 30 -2.50 11.48 15.72
CA PHE A 30 -1.43 10.71 16.38
C PHE A 30 -0.11 10.71 15.59
N GLY A 31 -0.18 11.04 14.30
CA GLY A 31 0.99 11.09 13.44
C GLY A 31 0.63 11.26 11.97
N ARG A 32 1.65 11.55 11.16
CA ARG A 32 1.46 11.65 9.70
C ARG A 32 1.15 10.27 9.15
N CYS A 33 0.04 10.15 8.43
CA CYS A 33 -0.39 8.91 7.79
C CYS A 33 -0.41 9.12 6.27
N GLU A 34 0.18 8.20 5.52
CA GLU A 34 0.24 8.23 4.06
C GLU A 34 -0.19 6.89 3.47
N ILE A 35 -0.82 6.94 2.30
CA ILE A 35 -1.17 5.76 1.51
C ILE A 35 -0.42 5.85 0.18
N THR A 36 0.23 4.76 -0.19
CA THR A 36 0.83 4.57 -1.50
C THR A 36 0.17 3.37 -2.18
N GLU A 37 -0.66 3.64 -3.18
CA GLU A 37 -1.23 2.60 -4.04
C GLU A 37 -0.26 2.28 -5.17
N LEU A 38 0.19 1.02 -5.25
CA LEU A 38 1.06 0.55 -6.32
C LEU A 38 0.23 -0.05 -7.45
N ARG A 39 0.69 0.16 -8.69
CA ARG A 39 0.01 -0.41 -9.86
C ARG A 39 0.16 -1.93 -9.85
N GLU A 40 -0.95 -2.63 -10.02
CA GLU A 40 -1.03 -4.08 -10.18
C GLU A 40 -0.30 -4.53 -11.46
N ALA A 41 0.42 -5.66 -11.40
CA ALA A 41 1.13 -6.19 -12.56
C ALA A 41 0.24 -7.13 -13.38
N THR A 42 0.24 -6.97 -14.70
CA THR A 42 -0.62 -7.72 -15.64
C THR A 42 0.22 -8.59 -16.59
N ASN A 43 1.28 -9.25 -16.08
CA ASN A 43 2.26 -10.00 -16.90
C ASN A 43 1.69 -11.29 -17.51
N GLY A 44 0.67 -11.18 -18.37
CA GLY A 44 0.13 -12.30 -19.15
C GLY A 44 -0.47 -13.44 -18.32
N GLY A 45 -0.71 -13.25 -17.02
CA GLY A 45 -1.19 -14.30 -16.12
C GLY A 45 -0.10 -15.19 -15.50
N ASP A 46 1.19 -14.96 -15.79
CA ASP A 46 2.26 -15.63 -15.05
C ASP A 46 2.35 -15.09 -13.62
N ARG A 47 1.78 -15.85 -12.68
CA ARG A 47 1.74 -15.52 -11.26
C ARG A 47 3.12 -15.23 -10.69
N LYS A 48 4.16 -15.96 -11.10
CA LYS A 48 5.51 -15.77 -10.55
C LYS A 48 6.10 -14.45 -11.02
N ALA A 49 5.97 -14.14 -12.30
CA ALA A 49 6.40 -12.86 -12.85
C ALA A 49 5.62 -11.66 -12.29
N ILE A 50 4.33 -11.84 -11.99
CA ILE A 50 3.49 -10.81 -11.33
C ILE A 50 4.04 -10.54 -9.92
N LEU A 51 4.21 -11.59 -9.10
CA LEU A 51 4.71 -11.45 -7.72
C LEU A 51 6.10 -10.82 -7.65
N GLU A 52 7.02 -11.21 -8.54
CA GLU A 52 8.37 -10.61 -8.64
C GLU A 52 8.29 -9.11 -8.97
N THR A 53 7.42 -8.73 -9.90
CA THR A 53 7.27 -7.33 -10.32
C THR A 53 6.66 -6.49 -9.20
N GLU A 54 5.64 -7.02 -8.52
CA GLU A 54 4.97 -6.34 -7.41
C GLU A 54 5.88 -6.23 -6.19
N GLY A 55 6.62 -7.29 -5.87
CA GLY A 55 7.61 -7.30 -4.80
C GLY A 55 8.69 -6.23 -5.00
N LYS A 56 9.23 -6.10 -6.23
CA LYS A 56 10.18 -5.03 -6.56
C LYS A 56 9.59 -3.64 -6.35
N ARG A 57 8.36 -3.40 -6.83
CA ARG A 57 7.67 -2.11 -6.64
C ARG A 57 7.41 -1.78 -5.17
N ILE A 58 7.08 -2.79 -4.35
CA ILE A 58 6.91 -2.62 -2.91
C ILE A 58 8.24 -2.21 -2.29
N ILE A 59 9.32 -2.95 -2.55
CA ILE A 59 10.65 -2.66 -2.02
C ILE A 59 11.13 -1.26 -2.41
N GLU A 60 10.93 -0.85 -3.67
CA GLU A 60 11.27 0.49 -4.16
C GLU A 60 10.48 1.62 -3.48
N ALA A 61 9.26 1.33 -3.01
CA ALA A 61 8.42 2.30 -2.30
C ALA A 61 8.73 2.43 -0.80
N LEU A 62 9.47 1.45 -0.24
CA LEU A 62 9.89 1.47 1.16
C LEU A 62 11.03 2.47 1.37
N ARG A 63 11.07 3.05 2.57
CA ARG A 63 12.22 3.88 3.01
C ARG A 63 13.24 2.96 3.67
N PRO A 64 14.56 3.16 3.46
CA PRO A 64 15.60 2.31 4.03
C PRO A 64 15.51 2.16 5.57
N ASP A 65 15.18 3.24 6.27
CA ASP A 65 15.12 3.27 7.74
C ASP A 65 13.70 3.04 8.29
N SER A 66 12.80 2.43 7.51
CA SER A 66 11.44 2.16 7.97
C SER A 66 11.32 0.83 8.71
N PHE A 67 10.53 0.80 9.78
CA PHE A 67 10.09 -0.44 10.39
C PHE A 67 8.95 -1.03 9.53
N VAL A 68 9.21 -2.16 8.88
CA VAL A 68 8.29 -2.77 7.92
C VAL A 68 7.44 -3.82 8.61
N VAL A 69 6.11 -3.72 8.45
CA VAL A 69 5.15 -4.72 8.90
C VAL A 69 4.45 -5.29 7.67
N LEU A 70 4.65 -6.59 7.41
CA LEU A 70 3.96 -7.30 6.35
C LEU A 70 2.64 -7.85 6.88
N LEU A 71 1.55 -7.65 6.14
CA LEU A 71 0.26 -8.27 6.42
C LEU A 71 0.19 -9.61 5.69
N GLU A 72 0.42 -10.69 6.42
CA GLU A 72 0.34 -12.08 5.95
C GLU A 72 -0.75 -12.82 6.76
N ARG A 73 -1.42 -13.78 6.14
CA ARG A 73 -2.45 -14.62 6.77
C ARG A 73 -1.89 -15.99 7.12
#